data_AF-A0A8S4GC86-F1
#
_entry.id   AF-A0A8S4GC86-F1
#
_cell.length_a   1.000
_cell.length_b   1.000
_cell.length_c   1.000
_cell.angle_alpha   90.00
_cell.angle_beta   90.00
_cell.angle_gamma   90.00
#
_symmetry.space_group_name_H-M   'P 1'
#
loop_
_entity.id
_entity.type
_entity.pdbx_description
1 polymer ?
#
loop_
_entity_poly.entity_id
_entity_poly.type
_entity_poly.pdbx_seq_one_letter_code
_entity_poly.pdbx_strand_id
1 'polypeptide(L)'
;MRHLPIILTGDFNSTPDSAVVRLLDIGQVNAAPFRDISDWRNVGITDYCQHLSVYLSRLRGEPIPNYSAMKIRNSDYCSEEPSLDDWMDIHQYSELFNSTLVGYCLQLQSAYDRVKSDGRREATTFQDYWVTVDYIYFSRNTNLHLIERLRLPTAEECESLGLHLPNAVYGSDHLSLGAHFEIKPIKCSL
;
A
#
# COMPACT_ATOMS: atom_id res chain seq x y z
N MET A 1 4.56 -18.20 2.95
CA MET A 1 3.12 -17.86 3.11
C MET A 1 2.58 -17.42 1.76
N ARG A 2 1.41 -17.91 1.35
CA ARG A 2 0.83 -17.57 0.04
C ARG A 2 -0.32 -16.58 0.29
N HIS A 3 -0.11 -15.32 -0.04
CA HIS A 3 -1.19 -14.34 -0.07
C HIS A 3 -2.11 -14.65 -1.26
N LEU A 4 -3.41 -14.39 -1.12
CA LEU A 4 -4.30 -14.35 -2.28
C LEU A 4 -3.84 -13.23 -3.23
N PRO A 5 -4.18 -13.28 -4.54
CA PRO A 5 -3.96 -12.17 -5.44
C PRO A 5 -4.52 -10.86 -4.87
N ILE A 6 -3.69 -9.81 -4.86
CA ILE A 6 -4.04 -8.49 -4.33
C ILE A 6 -3.95 -7.46 -5.44
N ILE A 7 -4.96 -6.60 -5.52
CA ILE A 7 -4.90 -5.32 -6.22
C ILE A 7 -5.10 -4.24 -5.16
N LEU A 8 -4.19 -3.28 -5.12
CA LEU A 8 -4.21 -2.14 -4.21
C LEU A 8 -4.28 -0.87 -5.05
N THR A 9 -5.34 -0.09 -4.88
CA THR A 9 -5.58 1.14 -5.64
C THR A 9 -5.85 2.31 -4.72
N GLY A 10 -5.54 3.52 -5.17
CA GLY A 10 -5.99 4.74 -4.50
C GLY A 10 -5.16 5.95 -4.88
N ASP A 11 -5.59 7.09 -4.33
CA ASP A 11 -4.77 8.29 -4.18
C ASP A 11 -3.93 8.13 -2.91
N PHE A 12 -2.60 8.07 -3.07
CA PHE A 12 -1.65 7.91 -1.98
C PHE A 12 -1.11 9.26 -1.48
N ASN A 13 -1.47 10.37 -2.14
CA ASN A 13 -0.89 11.71 -1.92
C ASN A 13 0.65 11.66 -1.81
N SER A 14 1.25 10.83 -2.65
CA SER A 14 2.66 10.45 -2.57
C SER A 14 3.26 10.40 -3.95
N THR A 15 4.29 11.20 -4.19
CA THR A 15 4.99 11.22 -5.48
C THR A 15 5.82 9.94 -5.69
N PRO A 16 6.21 9.62 -6.94
CA PRO A 16 7.00 8.42 -7.24
C PRO A 16 8.29 8.24 -6.43
N ASP A 17 8.89 9.35 -5.99
CA ASP A 17 10.15 9.36 -5.26
C ASP A 17 9.96 9.32 -3.73
N SER A 18 8.72 9.22 -3.24
CA SER A 18 8.39 9.24 -1.83
C SER A 18 8.78 7.94 -1.11
N ALA A 19 8.93 8.03 0.22
CA ALA A 19 9.17 6.86 1.06
C ALA A 19 8.01 5.84 1.03
N VAL A 20 6.77 6.31 0.83
CA VAL A 20 5.58 5.47 0.72
C VAL A 20 5.64 4.63 -0.55
N VAL A 21 5.89 5.27 -1.70
CA VAL A 21 6.01 4.57 -2.98
C VAL A 21 7.21 3.62 -2.97
N ARG A 22 8.33 4.05 -2.39
CA ARG A 22 9.52 3.21 -2.21
C ARG A 22 9.25 1.98 -1.35
N LEU A 23 8.50 2.13 -0.24
CA LEU A 23 8.08 1.01 0.58
C LEU A 23 7.32 0.00 -0.27
N LEU A 24 6.32 0.45 -1.04
CA LEU A 24 5.50 -0.42 -1.89
C LEU A 24 6.31 -1.12 -2.99
N ASP A 25 7.21 -0.41 -3.65
CA ASP A 25 8.03 -0.95 -4.74
C ASP A 25 9.08 -1.95 -4.27
N ILE A 26 9.73 -1.67 -3.13
CA ILE A 26 10.91 -2.41 -2.67
C ILE A 26 10.56 -3.44 -1.59
N GLY A 27 9.47 -3.24 -0.85
CA GLY A 27 9.14 -4.04 0.33
C GLY A 27 9.65 -3.46 1.64
N GLN A 28 10.48 -2.42 1.60
CA GLN A 28 11.06 -1.80 2.80
C GLN A 28 11.52 -0.36 2.56
N VAL A 29 11.53 0.45 3.63
CA VAL A 29 12.03 1.82 3.61
C VAL A 29 12.63 2.20 4.97
N ASN A 30 13.64 3.08 4.95
CA ASN A 30 14.13 3.72 6.16
C ASN A 30 13.12 4.82 6.57
N ALA A 31 12.41 4.57 7.66
CA ALA A 31 11.40 5.45 8.23
C ALA A 31 11.96 6.45 9.26
N ALA A 32 13.27 6.41 9.58
CA ALA A 32 13.87 7.32 10.55
C ALA A 32 13.54 8.81 10.32
N PRO A 33 13.52 9.33 9.06
CA PRO A 33 13.19 10.74 8.81
C PRO A 33 11.74 11.12 9.11
N PHE A 34 10.83 10.13 9.21
CA PHE A 34 9.39 10.32 9.35
C PHE A 34 8.85 9.89 10.72
N ARG A 35 9.75 9.42 11.61
CA ARG A 35 9.39 9.00 12.97
C ARG A 35 9.02 10.23 13.80
N ASP A 36 7.86 10.17 14.44
CA ASP A 36 7.39 11.12 15.43
C ASP A 36 7.42 10.48 16.83
N ILE A 37 6.70 11.07 17.78
CA ILE A 37 6.54 10.53 19.15
C ILE A 37 5.50 9.41 19.25
N SER A 38 4.90 8.99 18.13
CA SER A 38 3.87 7.97 18.12
C SER A 38 4.44 6.60 18.45
N ASP A 39 3.73 5.89 19.33
CA ASP A 39 4.08 4.54 19.72
C ASP A 39 3.17 3.52 19.02
N TRP A 40 3.73 2.83 18.03
CA TRP A 40 2.99 1.86 17.23
C TRP A 40 2.56 0.61 18.01
N ARG A 41 3.11 0.39 19.22
CA ARG A 41 2.64 -0.64 20.17
C ARG A 41 1.18 -0.41 20.57
N ASN A 42 0.78 0.85 20.71
CA ASN A 42 -0.60 1.24 21.04
C ASN A 42 -1.58 0.93 19.92
N VAL A 43 -1.10 0.81 18.68
CA VAL A 43 -1.91 0.39 17.53
C VAL A 43 -1.89 -1.14 17.37
N GLY A 44 -0.80 -1.79 17.81
CA GLY A 44 -0.61 -3.24 17.71
C GLY A 44 -0.13 -3.70 16.32
N ILE A 45 0.41 -2.78 15.52
CA ILE A 45 0.96 -3.05 14.19
C ILE A 45 2.49 -2.96 14.26
N THR A 46 3.17 -4.04 13.85
CA THR A 46 4.63 -4.13 13.84
C THR A 46 5.23 -3.31 12.71
N ASP A 47 6.54 -3.09 12.75
CA ASP A 47 7.28 -2.41 11.68
C ASP A 47 7.24 -3.17 10.34
N TYR A 48 6.76 -4.43 10.33
CA TYR A 48 6.52 -5.21 9.12
C TYR A 48 5.08 -5.09 8.57
N CYS A 49 4.36 -4.04 8.98
CA CYS A 49 2.98 -3.73 8.58
C CYS A 49 2.01 -4.89 8.81
N GLN A 50 2.17 -5.59 9.94
CA GLN A 50 1.29 -6.69 10.35
C GLN A 50 0.81 -6.48 11.78
N HIS A 51 -0.43 -6.87 12.06
CA HIS A 51 -0.87 -6.96 13.45
C HIS A 51 -0.04 -8.03 14.19
N LEU A 52 0.39 -7.72 15.41
CA LEU A 52 1.19 -8.63 16.23
C LEU A 52 0.50 -9.99 16.41
N SER A 53 -0.80 -10.00 16.67
CA SER A 53 -1.58 -11.24 16.84
C SER A 53 -1.51 -12.14 15.60
N VAL A 54 -1.58 -11.58 14.39
CA VAL A 54 -1.44 -12.34 13.14
C VAL A 54 -0.04 -12.90 12.99
N TYR A 55 0.98 -12.10 13.33
CA TYR A 55 2.37 -12.55 13.31
C TYR A 55 2.59 -13.74 14.27
N LEU A 56 2.10 -13.65 15.51
CA LEU A 56 2.26 -14.69 16.51
C LEU A 56 1.48 -15.97 16.16
N SER A 57 0.25 -15.87 15.65
CA SER A 57 -0.49 -17.06 15.21
C SER A 57 0.22 -17.77 14.05
N ARG A 58 0.80 -17.01 13.11
CA ARG A 58 1.63 -17.59 12.03
C ARG A 58 2.88 -18.29 12.57
N LEU A 59 3.55 -17.68 13.54
CA LEU A 59 4.74 -18.24 14.19
C LEU A 59 4.41 -19.54 14.93
N ARG A 60 3.25 -19.59 15.60
CA ARG A 60 2.76 -20.76 16.35
C ARG A 60 2.12 -21.84 15.47
N GLY A 61 1.88 -21.58 14.19
CA GLY A 61 1.16 -22.48 13.30
C GLY A 61 -0.34 -22.59 13.62
N GLU A 62 -0.87 -21.62 14.35
CA GLU A 62 -2.27 -21.54 14.74
C GLU A 62 -3.12 -20.99 13.59
N PRO A 63 -4.44 -21.29 13.59
CA PRO A 63 -5.36 -20.61 12.69
C PRO A 63 -5.21 -19.09 12.83
N ILE A 64 -5.18 -18.38 11.70
CA ILE A 64 -5.13 -16.92 11.72
C ILE A 64 -6.35 -16.44 12.52
N PRO A 65 -6.17 -15.50 13.48
CA PRO A 65 -7.27 -15.00 14.29
C PRO A 65 -8.38 -14.47 13.37
N ASN A 66 -9.62 -14.65 13.81
CA ASN A 66 -10.77 -14.16 13.06
C ASN A 66 -10.53 -12.70 12.66
N TYR A 67 -10.54 -12.39 11.36
CA TYR A 67 -10.29 -11.04 10.85
C TYR A 67 -11.29 -10.02 11.41
N SER A 68 -12.50 -10.45 11.80
CA SER A 68 -13.47 -9.60 12.48
C SER A 68 -13.10 -9.28 13.93
N ALA A 69 -12.10 -9.96 14.49
CA ALA A 69 -11.54 -9.75 15.82
C ALA A 69 -10.14 -9.13 15.76
N MET A 70 -9.62 -8.79 14.57
CA MET A 70 -8.38 -8.04 14.45
C MET A 70 -8.62 -6.60 14.89
N LYS A 71 -8.10 -6.27 16.08
CA LYS A 71 -8.28 -4.95 16.69
C LYS A 71 -7.24 -3.98 16.17
N ILE A 72 -7.69 -2.84 15.67
CA ILE A 72 -6.90 -1.61 15.69
C ILE A 72 -7.14 -1.02 17.08
N ARG A 73 -6.16 -1.18 17.97
CA ARG A 73 -6.34 -0.88 19.42
C ARG A 73 -6.62 0.60 19.72
N ASN A 74 -6.24 1.50 18.80
CA ASN A 74 -6.52 2.92 18.89
C ASN A 74 -7.70 3.35 17.99
N SER A 75 -8.64 2.45 17.70
CA SER A 75 -9.84 2.78 16.94
C SER A 75 -10.93 3.32 17.86
N ASP A 76 -11.66 4.36 17.41
CA ASP A 76 -12.85 4.88 18.11
C ASP A 76 -13.96 3.82 18.31
N TYR A 77 -13.94 2.74 17.52
CA TYR A 77 -14.86 1.61 17.63
C TYR A 77 -14.31 0.45 18.46
N CYS A 78 -13.09 0.58 19.01
CA CYS A 78 -12.53 -0.41 19.91
C CYS A 78 -13.15 -0.23 21.30
N SER A 79 -14.22 -0.97 21.58
CA SER A 79 -14.91 -0.94 22.87
C SER A 79 -14.24 -1.78 23.96
N GLU A 80 -13.17 -2.49 23.63
CA GLU A 80 -12.50 -3.45 24.53
C GLU A 80 -11.04 -3.04 24.76
N GLU A 81 -10.68 -2.83 26.02
CA GLU A 81 -9.30 -2.67 26.45
C GLU A 81 -8.48 -3.93 26.12
N PRO A 82 -7.17 -3.81 25.86
CA PRO A 82 -6.32 -4.97 25.63
C PRO A 82 -6.29 -5.88 26.86
N SER A 83 -6.36 -7.20 26.64
CA SER A 83 -6.28 -8.18 27.73
C SER A 83 -4.88 -8.18 28.39
N LEU A 84 -4.75 -8.80 29.56
CA LEU A 84 -3.43 -8.97 30.19
C LEU A 84 -2.45 -9.72 29.29
N ASP A 85 -2.92 -10.75 28.59
CA ASP A 85 -2.12 -11.51 27.63
C ASP A 85 -1.68 -10.63 26.44
N ASP A 86 -2.56 -9.76 25.95
CA ASP A 86 -2.21 -8.78 24.89
C ASP A 86 -1.06 -7.88 25.32
N TRP A 87 -1.12 -7.33 26.53
CA TRP A 87 -0.06 -6.48 27.08
C TRP A 87 1.25 -7.26 27.26
N MET A 88 1.16 -8.50 27.73
CA MET A 88 2.33 -9.37 27.90
C MET A 88 3.01 -9.66 26.57
N ASP A 89 2.25 -9.99 25.52
CA ASP A 89 2.77 -10.19 24.16
C ASP A 89 3.41 -8.89 23.62
N ILE A 90 2.77 -7.73 23.78
CA ILE A 90 3.34 -6.44 23.31
C ILE A 90 4.70 -6.15 23.97
N HIS A 91 4.80 -6.37 25.29
CA HIS A 91 6.04 -6.13 26.02
C HIS A 91 7.12 -7.13 25.64
N GLN A 92 6.75 -8.40 25.44
CA GLN A 92 7.66 -9.47 25.04
C GLN A 92 8.24 -9.24 23.64
N TYR A 93 7.44 -8.71 22.72
CA TYR A 93 7.80 -8.48 21.31
C TYR A 93 8.00 -7.00 20.98
N SER A 94 8.41 -6.21 21.98
CA SER A 94 8.54 -4.75 21.86
C SER A 94 9.54 -4.30 20.81
N GLU A 95 10.52 -5.15 20.46
CA GLU A 95 11.52 -4.93 19.41
C GLU A 95 10.96 -4.97 17.99
N LEU A 96 9.75 -5.52 17.80
CA LEU A 96 9.07 -5.54 16.50
C LEU A 96 8.39 -4.21 16.17
N PHE A 97 8.49 -3.24 17.06
CA PHE A 97 7.86 -1.93 16.93
C PHE A 97 8.92 -0.85 17.02
N ASN A 98 8.59 0.27 16.39
CA ASN A 98 9.29 1.53 16.59
C ASN A 98 10.74 1.58 16.08
N SER A 99 11.17 0.63 15.24
CA SER A 99 12.49 0.64 14.60
C SER A 99 12.58 1.65 13.45
N THR A 100 13.78 1.89 12.94
CA THR A 100 13.97 2.80 11.80
C THR A 100 13.64 2.16 10.46
N LEU A 101 13.45 0.84 10.39
CA LEU A 101 13.19 0.12 9.15
C LEU A 101 11.74 -0.38 9.16
N VAL A 102 10.95 0.11 8.22
CA VAL A 102 9.58 -0.36 8.00
C VAL A 102 9.54 -1.21 6.74
N GLY A 103 8.85 -2.34 6.79
CA GLY A 103 8.75 -3.28 5.68
C GLY A 103 7.37 -3.93 5.57
N TYR A 104 7.15 -4.68 4.49
CA TYR A 104 5.96 -5.51 4.32
C TYR A 104 6.23 -6.63 3.32
N CYS A 105 5.40 -7.69 3.32
CA CYS A 105 5.70 -8.93 2.59
C CYS A 105 4.76 -9.24 1.42
N LEU A 106 4.00 -8.27 0.90
CA LEU A 106 3.00 -8.54 -0.16
C LEU A 106 3.59 -8.57 -1.58
N GLN A 107 4.85 -8.16 -1.75
CA GLN A 107 5.58 -8.19 -3.04
C GLN A 107 4.77 -7.57 -4.19
N LEU A 108 4.45 -6.28 -4.08
CA LEU A 108 3.63 -5.59 -5.07
C LEU A 108 4.45 -5.09 -6.27
N GLN A 109 3.75 -4.79 -7.35
CA GLN A 109 4.25 -4.13 -8.55
C GLN A 109 3.26 -3.07 -9.00
N SER A 110 3.75 -1.88 -9.36
CA SER A 110 2.92 -0.86 -10.00
C SER A 110 2.51 -1.32 -11.40
N ALA A 111 1.24 -1.10 -11.76
CA ALA A 111 0.76 -1.28 -13.12
C ALA A 111 1.33 -0.24 -14.09
N TYR A 112 1.81 0.90 -13.59
CA TYR A 112 2.35 2.02 -14.36
C TYR A 112 3.85 2.20 -14.13
N ASP A 113 4.57 2.63 -15.17
CA ASP A 113 6.02 2.78 -15.12
C ASP A 113 6.43 4.11 -14.47
N ARG A 114 5.52 5.09 -14.37
CA ARG A 114 5.69 6.44 -13.80
C ARG A 114 6.58 7.36 -14.63
N VAL A 115 7.55 6.78 -15.32
CA VAL A 115 8.42 7.43 -16.28
C VAL A 115 8.31 6.67 -17.59
N LYS A 116 7.96 7.35 -18.67
CA LYS A 116 7.91 6.77 -20.01
C LYS A 116 9.32 6.46 -20.52
N SER A 117 9.41 5.67 -21.59
CA SER A 117 10.70 5.26 -22.18
C SER A 117 11.56 6.43 -22.66
N ASP A 118 10.97 7.60 -22.88
CA ASP A 118 11.66 8.84 -23.26
C ASP A 118 12.11 9.69 -22.06
N GLY A 119 11.92 9.20 -20.82
CA GLY A 119 12.31 9.87 -19.59
C GLY A 119 11.27 10.85 -19.03
N ARG A 120 10.14 11.07 -19.72
CA ARG A 120 9.10 11.99 -19.24
C ARG A 120 8.21 11.33 -18.19
N ARG A 121 7.85 12.10 -17.16
CA ARG A 121 6.99 11.63 -16.06
C ARG A 121 5.53 11.63 -16.45
N GLU A 122 4.83 10.56 -16.09
CA GLU A 122 3.38 10.48 -16.13
C GLU A 122 2.78 11.42 -15.06
N ALA A 123 1.51 11.82 -15.26
CA ALA A 123 0.76 12.61 -14.30
C ALA A 123 -0.64 12.03 -14.11
N THR A 124 -1.16 12.17 -12.90
CA THR A 124 -2.49 11.69 -12.50
C THR A 124 -3.36 12.79 -11.94
N THR A 125 -2.80 13.94 -11.52
CA THR A 125 -3.57 15.07 -11.00
C THR A 125 -2.86 16.40 -11.22
N PHE A 126 -3.61 17.49 -11.12
CA PHE A 126 -3.08 18.86 -11.09
C PHE A 126 -3.24 19.47 -9.69
N GLN A 127 -2.13 19.61 -8.96
CA GLN A 127 -2.06 20.23 -7.63
C GLN A 127 -1.05 21.37 -7.66
N ASP A 128 -1.41 22.50 -8.25
CA ASP A 128 -0.53 23.61 -8.68
C ASP A 128 0.48 23.26 -9.79
N TYR A 129 0.80 21.98 -9.94
CA TYR A 129 1.56 21.39 -11.04
C TYR A 129 1.11 19.95 -11.29
N TRP A 130 1.43 19.44 -12.47
CA TRP A 130 1.13 18.05 -12.85
C TRP A 130 1.99 17.05 -12.07
N VAL A 131 1.34 16.13 -11.35
CA VAL A 131 2.00 15.18 -10.47
C VAL A 131 1.32 13.81 -10.53
N THR A 132 2.07 12.76 -10.20
CA THR A 132 1.53 11.39 -10.00
C THR A 132 1.36 11.13 -8.51
N VAL A 133 0.14 10.86 -8.08
CA VAL A 133 -0.21 10.45 -6.71
C VAL A 133 -1.17 9.26 -6.65
N ASP A 134 -1.75 8.90 -7.79
CA ASP A 134 -2.68 7.78 -7.94
C ASP A 134 -1.95 6.54 -8.45
N TYR A 135 -2.25 5.38 -7.87
CA TYR A 135 -1.56 4.15 -8.21
C TYR A 135 -2.51 2.96 -8.30
N ILE A 136 -2.16 2.02 -9.18
CA ILE A 136 -2.68 0.64 -9.18
C ILE A 136 -1.47 -0.27 -8.94
N TYR A 137 -1.37 -0.86 -7.75
CA TYR A 137 -0.43 -1.91 -7.43
C TYR A 137 -1.12 -3.27 -7.51
N PHE A 138 -0.36 -4.30 -7.88
CA PHE A 138 -0.83 -5.68 -7.86
C PHE A 138 0.26 -6.62 -7.34
N SER A 139 -0.15 -7.72 -6.70
CA SER A 139 0.80 -8.73 -6.20
C SER A 139 1.55 -9.38 -7.35
N ARG A 140 2.89 -9.49 -7.26
CA ARG A 140 3.73 -10.28 -8.17
C ARG A 140 3.52 -11.77 -7.93
N ASN A 141 2.35 -12.26 -8.31
CA ASN A 141 1.92 -13.65 -8.20
C ASN A 141 1.86 -14.28 -9.59
N THR A 142 2.22 -15.57 -9.71
CA THR A 142 2.07 -16.37 -10.95
C THR A 142 0.64 -16.43 -11.49
N ASN A 143 -0.35 -16.04 -10.69
CA ASN A 143 -1.77 -16.18 -11.00
C ASN A 143 -2.45 -14.86 -11.33
N LEU A 144 -1.79 -13.72 -11.17
CA LEU A 144 -2.36 -12.40 -11.48
C LEU A 144 -1.45 -11.69 -12.48
N HIS A 145 -1.94 -11.50 -13.69
CA HIS A 145 -1.17 -10.92 -14.78
C HIS A 145 -1.81 -9.63 -15.26
N LEU A 146 -1.02 -8.57 -15.34
CA LEU A 146 -1.41 -7.35 -16.05
C LEU A 146 -1.42 -7.64 -17.56
N ILE A 147 -2.57 -7.46 -18.19
CA ILE A 147 -2.74 -7.66 -19.65
C ILE A 147 -2.52 -6.34 -20.39
N GLU A 148 -3.17 -5.28 -19.93
CA GLU A 148 -3.08 -3.95 -20.53
C GLU A 148 -3.46 -2.88 -19.50
N ARG A 149 -3.10 -1.63 -19.80
CA ARG A 149 -3.41 -0.46 -18.98
C ARG A 149 -3.82 0.71 -19.87
N LEU A 150 -4.72 1.55 -19.36
CA LEU A 150 -5.05 2.83 -19.97
C LEU A 150 -3.80 3.72 -19.90
N ARG A 151 -3.27 4.16 -21.04
CA ARG A 151 -2.07 5.02 -21.07
C ARG A 151 -2.33 6.32 -20.31
N LEU A 152 -1.46 6.66 -19.36
CA LEU A 152 -1.44 7.99 -18.74
C LEU A 152 -0.71 9.02 -19.63
N PRO A 153 -1.20 10.26 -19.67
CA PRO A 153 -0.45 11.36 -20.27
C PRO A 153 0.82 11.70 -19.46
N THR A 154 1.82 12.29 -20.10
CA THR A 154 2.91 12.96 -19.40
C THR A 154 2.44 14.29 -18.83
N ALA A 155 3.17 14.83 -17.85
CA ALA A 155 2.92 16.19 -17.34
C ALA A 155 2.85 17.24 -18.48
N GLU A 156 3.73 17.12 -19.49
CA GLU A 156 3.75 17.99 -20.67
C GLU A 156 2.52 17.79 -21.57
N GLU A 157 2.10 16.54 -21.80
CA GLU A 157 0.87 16.25 -22.55
C GLU A 157 -0.35 16.83 -21.81
N CYS A 158 -0.33 16.84 -20.48
CA CYS A 158 -1.42 17.37 -19.67
C CYS A 158 -1.59 18.89 -19.77
N GLU A 159 -0.55 19.66 -20.14
CA GLU A 159 -0.67 21.10 -20.40
C GLU A 159 -1.68 21.39 -21.53
N SER A 160 -1.90 20.44 -22.43
CA SER A 160 -2.91 20.55 -23.49
C SER A 160 -4.35 20.33 -23.01
N LEU A 161 -4.56 19.84 -21.78
CA LEU A 161 -5.89 19.57 -21.20
C LEU A 161 -6.53 20.82 -20.59
N GLY A 162 -5.77 21.92 -20.48
CA GLY A 162 -6.18 23.20 -19.90
C GLY A 162 -5.21 23.69 -18.83
N LEU A 163 -5.34 24.96 -18.42
CA LEU A 163 -4.47 25.59 -17.41
C LEU A 163 -4.56 24.93 -16.02
N HIS A 164 -5.68 24.24 -15.73
CA HIS A 164 -5.90 23.49 -14.51
C HIS A 164 -7.00 22.44 -14.70
N LEU A 165 -7.06 21.49 -13.78
CA LEU A 165 -8.21 20.64 -13.53
C LEU A 165 -8.79 20.96 -12.14
N PRO A 166 -10.10 20.73 -11.89
CA PRO A 166 -11.13 20.42 -12.89
C PRO A 166 -11.38 21.60 -13.85
N ASN A 167 -12.07 21.34 -14.96
CA ASN A 167 -12.50 22.35 -15.92
C ASN A 167 -13.84 21.98 -16.58
N ALA A 168 -14.25 22.72 -17.63
CA ALA A 168 -15.54 22.51 -18.30
C ALA A 168 -15.69 21.12 -18.99
N VAL A 169 -14.58 20.42 -19.24
CA VAL A 169 -14.55 19.08 -19.85
C VAL A 169 -14.30 18.00 -18.81
N TYR A 170 -13.45 18.28 -17.81
CA TYR A 170 -13.02 17.33 -16.79
C TYR A 170 -13.57 17.70 -15.41
N GLY A 171 -14.47 16.88 -14.88
CA GLY A 171 -15.13 17.13 -13.60
C GLY A 171 -14.32 16.81 -12.34
N SER A 172 -13.10 16.29 -12.48
CA SER A 172 -12.15 16.03 -11.39
C SER A 172 -10.80 16.63 -11.76
N ASP A 173 -10.05 17.00 -10.72
CA ASP A 173 -8.63 17.31 -10.75
C ASP A 173 -7.73 16.09 -11.01
N HIS A 174 -8.25 14.87 -10.80
CA HIS A 174 -7.56 13.61 -11.05
C HIS A 174 -7.99 12.96 -12.37
N LEU A 175 -7.04 12.29 -13.01
CA LEU A 175 -7.22 11.43 -14.17
C LEU A 175 -7.46 10.00 -13.71
N SER A 176 -8.47 9.34 -14.29
CA SER A 176 -8.76 7.94 -13.97
C SER A 176 -7.65 7.01 -14.46
N LEU A 177 -7.21 6.10 -13.59
CA LEU A 177 -6.35 4.98 -13.96
C LEU A 177 -7.22 3.78 -14.36
N GLY A 178 -6.78 3.03 -15.38
CA GLY A 178 -7.46 1.80 -15.83
C GLY A 178 -6.45 0.68 -16.09
N ALA A 179 -6.76 -0.54 -15.65
CA ALA A 179 -5.93 -1.72 -15.90
C ALA A 179 -6.80 -2.96 -16.05
N HIS A 180 -6.38 -3.86 -16.94
CA HIS A 180 -7.03 -5.13 -17.19
C HIS A 180 -6.11 -6.25 -16.70
N PHE A 181 -6.64 -7.10 -15.81
CA PHE A 181 -5.91 -8.22 -15.24
C PHE A 181 -6.54 -9.55 -15.62
N GLU A 182 -5.69 -10.56 -15.83
CA GLU A 182 -6.08 -11.96 -15.92
C GLU A 182 -5.76 -12.66 -14.61
N ILE A 183 -6.73 -13.43 -14.07
CA ILE A 183 -6.52 -14.30 -12.92
C ILE A 183 -6.54 -15.78 -13.36
N LYS A 184 -5.42 -16.49 -13.14
CA LYS A 184 -5.32 -17.93 -13.44
C LYS A 184 -5.63 -18.76 -12.20
N PRO A 185 -6.62 -19.66 -12.25
CA PRO A 185 -6.88 -20.56 -11.13
C PRO A 185 -5.66 -21.42 -10.82
N ILE A 186 -5.34 -21.59 -9.54
CA ILE A 186 -4.41 -22.64 -9.12
C ILE A 186 -5.13 -23.96 -9.38
N LYS A 187 -4.67 -24.75 -10.35
CA LYS A 187 -5.10 -26.14 -10.44
C LYS A 187 -4.57 -26.87 -9.20
N CYS A 188 -5.44 -27.15 -8.24
CA CYS A 188 -5.16 -28.17 -7.25
C CYS A 188 -5.14 -29.51 -7.99
N SER A 189 -3.94 -30.05 -8.22
CA SER A 189 -3.81 -31.48 -8.49
C SER A 189 -4.18 -32.21 -7.18
N LEU A 190 -5.33 -32.88 -7.20
CA LEU A 190 -5.70 -33.88 -6.20
C LEU A 190 -4.74 -35.07 -6.26
#